data_AF-A0A938MM08-F1
#
_entry.id   AF-A0A938MM08-F1
#
_cell.length_a   1.000
_cell.length_b   1.000
_cell.length_c   1.000
_cell.angle_alpha   90.00
_cell.angle_beta   90.00
_cell.angle_gamma   90.00
#
_symmetry.space_group_name_H-M   'P 1'
#
loop_
_entity.id
_entity.type
_entity.pdbx_description
1 polymer ?
#
loop_
_entity_poly.entity_id
_entity_poly.type
_entity_poly.pdbx_seq_one_letter_code
_entity_poly.pdbx_strand_id
1 'polypeptide(L)'
;RAANAKFLSRELAKIDGIQPMREDKRATERAYHLYGFLYDAKKFGGAPREKFRQALSAEGVPNSPGYPHPLYKNPLFQKKGAGPDYCPVSCPYYGRERDYTKVVCPNAERLCQEVVWFTQTMLLGSEDDMADIVAAVRKVRANARELKG
;
A
#
# COMPACT_ATOMS: atom_id res chain seq x y z
N ARG A 1 -5.85 11.37 -14.68
CA ARG A 1 -5.54 10.24 -13.77
C ARG A 1 -4.98 9.01 -14.49
N ALA A 2 -5.72 8.36 -15.42
CA ALA A 2 -5.27 7.11 -16.03
C ALA A 2 -3.93 7.23 -16.80
N ALA A 3 -3.75 8.30 -17.59
CA ALA A 3 -2.49 8.59 -18.28
C ALA A 3 -1.31 8.72 -17.29
N ASN A 4 -1.46 9.55 -16.26
CA ASN A 4 -0.45 9.73 -15.20
C ASN A 4 -0.14 8.44 -14.43
N ALA A 5 -1.15 7.61 -14.14
CA ALA A 5 -0.94 6.34 -13.48
C ALA A 5 -0.16 5.34 -14.35
N LYS A 6 -0.40 5.34 -15.68
CA LYS A 6 0.37 4.55 -16.65
C LYS A 6 1.81 5.06 -16.75
N PHE A 7 2.01 6.38 -16.80
CA PHE A 7 3.34 7.00 -16.75
C PHE A 7 4.11 6.57 -15.49
N LEU A 8 3.52 6.76 -14.31
CA LEU A 8 4.13 6.36 -13.04
C LEU A 8 4.44 4.87 -13.02
N SER A 9 3.52 4.02 -13.47
CA SER A 9 3.75 2.56 -13.48
C SER A 9 4.93 2.19 -14.36
N ARG A 10 5.04 2.78 -15.54
CA ARG A 10 6.15 2.53 -16.47
C ARG A 10 7.48 2.99 -15.89
N GLU A 11 7.54 4.18 -15.30
CA GLU A 11 8.79 4.75 -14.82
C GLU A 11 9.24 4.17 -13.48
N LEU A 12 8.31 3.94 -12.54
CA LEU A 12 8.62 3.31 -11.25
C LEU A 12 9.05 1.86 -11.41
N ALA A 13 8.52 1.12 -12.38
CA ALA A 13 8.94 -0.26 -12.66
C ALA A 13 10.41 -0.39 -13.09
N LYS A 14 11.06 0.71 -13.49
CA LYS A 14 12.49 0.73 -13.83
C LYS A 14 13.39 0.83 -12.59
N ILE A 15 12.82 1.07 -11.41
CA ILE A 15 13.56 1.25 -10.16
C ILE A 15 13.61 -0.08 -9.42
N ASP A 16 14.80 -0.69 -9.32
CA ASP A 16 15.00 -1.96 -8.60
C ASP A 16 14.53 -1.86 -7.15
N GLY A 17 13.59 -2.71 -6.77
CA GLY A 17 12.93 -2.71 -5.45
C GLY A 17 11.57 -2.02 -5.41
N ILE A 18 11.10 -1.44 -6.51
CA ILE A 18 9.77 -0.84 -6.64
C ILE A 18 8.96 -1.63 -7.66
N GLN A 19 7.79 -2.12 -7.24
CA GLN A 19 6.93 -2.93 -8.09
C GLN A 19 5.51 -2.34 -8.16
N PRO A 20 5.19 -1.59 -9.24
CA PRO A 20 3.82 -1.13 -9.49
C PRO A 20 2.82 -2.28 -9.61
N MET A 21 1.56 -2.00 -9.28
CA MET A 21 0.49 -3.01 -9.42
C MET A 21 0.33 -3.43 -10.87
N ARG A 22 0.35 -4.75 -11.11
CA ARG A 22 0.13 -5.35 -12.44
C ARG A 22 -1.24 -4.95 -13.00
N GLU A 23 -1.27 -4.58 -14.27
CA GLU A 23 -2.51 -4.38 -15.02
C GLU A 23 -3.12 -5.74 -15.41
N ASP A 24 -4.45 -5.86 -15.26
CA ASP A 24 -5.19 -7.00 -15.78
C ASP A 24 -5.56 -6.71 -17.24
N LYS A 25 -5.08 -7.53 -18.18
CA LYS A 25 -5.32 -7.36 -19.63
C LYS A 25 -6.81 -7.39 -20.01
N ARG A 26 -7.67 -7.89 -19.12
CA ARG A 26 -9.12 -7.93 -19.31
C ARG A 26 -9.79 -6.59 -18.98
N ALA A 27 -9.10 -5.72 -18.23
CA ALA A 27 -9.61 -4.39 -17.91
C ALA A 27 -9.38 -3.45 -19.10
N THR A 28 -10.46 -2.82 -19.58
CA THR A 28 -10.38 -1.77 -20.60
C THR A 28 -9.95 -0.44 -20.02
N GLU A 29 -10.40 -0.14 -18.80
CA GLU A 29 -10.08 1.08 -18.05
C GLU A 29 -9.93 0.77 -16.55
N ARG A 30 -9.17 1.60 -15.84
CA ARG A 30 -8.95 1.48 -14.40
C ARG A 30 -9.24 2.80 -13.69
N ALA A 31 -10.13 2.73 -12.69
CA ALA A 31 -10.30 3.80 -11.73
C ALA A 31 -9.18 3.74 -10.68
N TYR A 32 -8.54 4.88 -10.43
CA TYR A 32 -7.45 5.01 -9.45
C TYR A 32 -7.93 5.86 -8.27
N HIS A 33 -8.65 5.25 -7.32
CA HIS A 33 -8.89 5.88 -6.03
C HIS A 33 -7.59 5.97 -5.22
N LEU A 34 -6.77 4.92 -5.33
CA LEU A 34 -5.43 4.81 -4.79
C LEU A 34 -4.52 4.24 -5.87
N TYR A 35 -3.32 4.81 -5.99
CA TYR A 35 -2.24 4.25 -6.79
C TYR A 35 -1.26 3.56 -5.86
N GLY A 36 -1.10 2.25 -6.00
CA GLY A 36 -0.24 1.45 -5.14
C GLY A 36 0.96 0.85 -5.88
N PHE A 37 2.08 0.71 -5.16
CA PHE A 37 3.22 -0.10 -5.56
C PHE A 37 3.77 -0.85 -4.34
N LEU A 38 4.50 -1.93 -4.57
CA LEU A 38 5.19 -2.69 -3.53
C LEU A 38 6.63 -2.23 -3.40
N TYR A 39 7.09 -2.19 -2.14
CA TYR A 39 8.45 -1.89 -1.75
C TYR A 39 9.15 -3.18 -1.31
N ASP A 40 10.26 -3.53 -1.96
CA ASP A 40 11.12 -4.65 -1.57
C ASP A 40 12.29 -4.15 -0.71
N ALA A 41 12.18 -4.33 0.60
CA ALA A 41 13.22 -3.96 1.56
C ALA A 41 14.60 -4.56 1.22
N LYS A 42 14.67 -5.77 0.65
CA LYS A 42 15.95 -6.41 0.32
C LYS A 42 16.73 -5.62 -0.72
N LYS A 43 16.02 -5.01 -1.68
CA LYS A 43 16.62 -4.16 -2.72
C LYS A 43 17.05 -2.79 -2.18
N PHE A 44 16.52 -2.39 -1.03
CA PHE A 44 16.94 -1.20 -0.29
C PHE A 44 17.87 -1.56 0.89
N GLY A 45 18.62 -2.66 0.76
CA GLY A 45 19.62 -3.06 1.77
C GLY A 45 19.04 -3.50 3.11
N GLY A 46 17.76 -3.89 3.14
CA GLY A 46 17.03 -4.30 4.35
C GLY A 46 16.37 -3.16 5.10
N ALA A 47 16.36 -1.93 4.56
CA ALA A 47 15.71 -0.80 5.19
C ALA A 47 14.19 -1.05 5.37
N PRO A 48 13.59 -0.71 6.53
CA PRO A 48 12.15 -0.82 6.72
C PRO A 48 11.39 0.08 5.74
N ARG A 49 10.22 -0.38 5.24
CA ARG A 49 9.33 0.42 4.38
C ARG A 49 9.05 1.81 4.95
N GLU A 50 8.91 1.91 6.27
CA GLU A 50 8.62 3.18 6.93
C GLU A 50 9.74 4.22 6.77
N LYS A 51 11.02 3.78 6.78
CA LYS A 51 12.16 4.67 6.52
C LYS A 51 12.15 5.17 5.07
N PHE A 52 11.82 4.31 4.11
CA PHE A 52 11.59 4.72 2.73
C PHE A 52 10.46 5.75 2.60
N ARG A 53 9.33 5.52 3.27
CA ARG A 53 8.18 6.44 3.27
C ARG A 53 8.53 7.81 3.85
N GLN A 54 9.26 7.83 4.97
CA GLN A 54 9.72 9.06 5.61
C GLN A 54 10.68 9.84 4.71
N ALA A 55 11.65 9.16 4.09
CA ALA A 55 12.56 9.77 3.13
C ALA A 55 11.80 10.34 1.92
N LEU A 56 10.82 9.60 1.38
CA LEU A 56 10.00 10.07 0.26
C LEU A 56 9.16 11.30 0.65
N SER A 57 8.62 11.33 1.87
CA SER A 57 7.94 12.53 2.39
C SER A 57 8.90 13.71 2.57
N ALA A 58 10.15 13.48 2.97
CA ALA A 58 11.17 14.52 3.10
C ALA A 58 11.59 15.11 1.74
N GLU A 59 11.49 14.33 0.67
CA GLU A 59 11.61 14.81 -0.73
C GLU A 59 10.35 15.53 -1.22
N GLY A 60 9.35 15.74 -0.37
CA GLY A 60 8.13 16.49 -0.70
C GLY A 60 7.04 15.65 -1.37
N VAL A 61 7.12 14.32 -1.32
CA VAL A 61 6.12 13.42 -1.93
C VAL A 61 5.26 12.74 -0.85
N PRO A 62 4.03 13.23 -0.59
CA PRO A 62 3.11 12.62 0.36
C PRO A 62 2.78 11.17 -0.03
N ASN A 63 2.68 10.28 0.95
CA ASN A 63 2.43 8.87 0.71
C ASN A 63 1.71 8.20 1.90
N SER A 64 0.95 7.14 1.65
CA SER A 64 0.13 6.43 2.66
C SER A 64 0.57 4.97 2.84
N PRO A 65 0.63 4.44 4.09
CA PRO A 65 1.19 3.12 4.38
C PRO A 65 0.26 1.98 3.95
N GLY A 66 -0.87 2.30 3.35
CA GLY A 66 -1.91 1.34 3.08
C GLY A 66 -2.70 0.99 4.33
N TYR A 67 -3.32 -0.18 4.30
CA TYR A 67 -3.94 -0.74 5.50
C TYR A 67 -2.86 -1.27 6.45
N PRO A 68 -2.92 -0.93 7.75
CA PRO A 68 -1.90 -1.36 8.72
C PRO A 68 -1.98 -2.85 9.04
N HIS A 69 -3.13 -3.48 8.83
CA HIS A 69 -3.37 -4.90 9.05
C HIS A 69 -4.48 -5.40 8.12
N PRO A 70 -4.52 -6.70 7.79
CA PRO A 70 -5.62 -7.27 7.04
C PRO A 70 -6.92 -7.19 7.86
N LEU A 71 -8.07 -7.20 7.17
CA LEU A 71 -9.38 -6.94 7.78
C LEU A 71 -9.67 -7.81 9.00
N TYR A 72 -9.35 -9.10 8.93
CA TYR A 72 -9.60 -10.02 10.04
C TYR A 72 -8.80 -9.66 11.30
N LYS A 73 -7.65 -8.98 11.19
CA LYS A 73 -6.86 -8.50 12.34
C LYS A 73 -7.30 -7.12 12.86
N ASN A 74 -8.27 -6.48 12.23
CA ASN A 74 -8.79 -5.20 12.72
C ASN A 74 -9.49 -5.41 14.07
N PRO A 75 -9.24 -4.56 15.09
CA PRO A 75 -9.85 -4.69 16.42
C PRO A 75 -11.37 -4.87 16.41
N LEU A 76 -12.07 -4.27 15.43
CA LEU A 76 -13.52 -4.43 15.25
C LEU A 76 -13.94 -5.88 14.99
N PHE A 77 -13.09 -6.69 14.37
CA PHE A 77 -13.35 -8.10 14.08
C PHE A 77 -12.74 -9.05 15.12
N GLN A 78 -11.98 -8.52 16.08
CA GLN A 78 -11.36 -9.29 17.17
C GLN A 78 -12.15 -9.21 18.47
N LYS A 79 -12.96 -8.14 18.64
CA LYS A 79 -13.77 -7.93 19.83
C LYS A 79 -14.98 -8.88 19.84
N LYS A 80 -15.01 -9.80 20.81
CA LYS A 80 -16.16 -10.65 21.13
C LYS A 80 -16.95 -10.07 22.31
N GLY A 81 -18.23 -10.42 22.40
CA GLY A 81 -19.10 -10.03 23.51
C GLY A 81 -20.53 -10.53 23.33
N ALA A 82 -21.45 -10.02 24.15
CA ALA A 82 -22.85 -10.43 24.13
C ALA A 82 -23.76 -9.30 23.66
N GLY A 83 -24.79 -9.63 22.88
CA GLY A 83 -25.77 -8.67 22.39
C GLY A 83 -25.51 -8.20 20.95
N PRO A 84 -26.41 -7.36 20.41
CA PRO A 84 -26.39 -6.95 19.00
C PRO A 84 -25.15 -6.11 18.62
N ASP A 85 -24.55 -5.39 19.57
CA ASP A 85 -23.39 -4.52 19.34
C ASP A 85 -22.12 -5.29 18.94
N TYR A 86 -22.12 -6.60 19.15
CA TYR A 86 -21.01 -7.49 18.81
C TYR A 86 -21.25 -8.25 17.50
N CYS A 87 -22.32 -7.92 16.76
CA CYS A 87 -22.50 -8.37 15.38
C CYS A 87 -21.43 -7.74 14.47
N PRO A 88 -20.87 -8.47 13.49
CA PRO A 88 -21.20 -9.85 13.12
C PRO A 88 -20.37 -10.93 13.86
N VAL A 89 -19.41 -10.57 14.71
CA VAL A 89 -18.44 -11.52 15.31
C VAL A 89 -19.11 -12.47 16.32
N SER A 90 -19.88 -11.91 17.25
CA SER A 90 -20.63 -12.62 18.30
C SER A 90 -22.11 -12.28 18.22
N CYS A 91 -22.68 -12.38 17.02
CA CYS A 91 -24.04 -11.93 16.74
C CYS A 91 -25.09 -12.95 17.22
N PRO A 92 -26.00 -12.60 18.15
CA PRO A 92 -27.02 -13.52 18.64
C PRO A 92 -28.03 -13.93 17.56
N TYR A 93 -28.23 -13.08 16.55
CA TYR A 93 -29.18 -13.34 15.46
C TYR A 93 -28.63 -14.21 14.32
N TYR A 94 -27.31 -14.38 14.26
CA TYR A 94 -26.67 -15.07 13.13
C TYR A 94 -26.59 -16.59 13.32
N GLY A 95 -26.73 -17.07 14.57
CA GLY A 95 -26.76 -18.50 14.91
C GLY A 95 -25.44 -19.25 14.65
N ARG A 96 -24.35 -18.54 14.30
CA ARG A 96 -23.02 -19.12 14.08
C ARG A 96 -21.96 -18.22 14.70
N GLU A 97 -20.99 -18.83 15.38
CA GLU A 97 -19.82 -18.10 15.86
C GLU A 97 -18.86 -17.80 14.72
N ARG A 98 -18.29 -16.59 14.68
CA ARG A 98 -17.21 -16.22 13.78
C ARG A 98 -15.93 -16.01 14.57
N ASP A 99 -14.91 -16.80 14.23
CA ASP A 99 -13.60 -16.74 14.87
C ASP A 99 -12.53 -16.33 13.85
N TYR A 100 -12.34 -15.02 13.73
CA TYR A 100 -11.35 -14.43 12.82
C TYR A 100 -9.90 -14.63 13.27
N THR A 101 -9.66 -15.09 14.50
CA THR A 101 -8.30 -15.39 15.00
C THR A 101 -7.66 -16.57 14.26
N LYS A 102 -8.50 -17.45 13.68
CA LYS A 102 -8.09 -18.63 12.90
C LYS A 102 -7.87 -18.33 11.42
N VAL A 103 -8.21 -17.13 10.96
CA VAL A 103 -8.03 -16.74 9.55
C VAL A 103 -6.58 -16.32 9.35
N VAL A 104 -5.93 -16.92 8.35
CA VAL A 104 -4.56 -16.59 7.97
C VAL A 104 -4.52 -16.40 6.45
N CYS A 105 -4.21 -15.17 6.02
CA CYS A 105 -4.06 -14.82 4.61
C CYS A 105 -2.65 -14.25 4.38
N PRO A 106 -1.63 -15.10 4.14
CA PRO A 106 -0.23 -14.66 4.10
C PRO A 106 0.05 -13.54 3.10
N ASN A 107 -0.61 -13.58 1.94
CA ASN A 107 -0.49 -12.53 0.93
C ASN A 107 -1.06 -11.19 1.41
N ALA A 108 -2.20 -11.18 2.12
CA ALA A 108 -2.78 -9.95 2.65
C ALA A 108 -1.90 -9.36 3.75
N GLU A 109 -1.34 -10.21 4.62
CA GLU A 109 -0.38 -9.79 5.65
C GLU A 109 0.87 -9.18 5.05
N ARG A 110 1.45 -9.85 4.04
CA ARG A 110 2.62 -9.34 3.31
C ARG A 110 2.33 -7.97 2.68
N LEU A 111 1.20 -7.83 2.00
CA LEU A 111 0.83 -6.56 1.33
C LEU A 111 0.69 -5.40 2.32
N CYS A 112 0.19 -5.61 3.53
CA CYS A 112 0.11 -4.57 4.57
C CYS A 112 1.49 -4.04 5.00
N GLN A 113 2.55 -4.83 4.81
CA GLN A 113 3.93 -4.48 5.16
C GLN A 113 4.73 -3.88 3.99
N GLU A 114 4.35 -4.19 2.75
CA GLU A 114 5.14 -3.83 1.55
C GLU A 114 4.51 -2.69 0.74
N VAL A 115 3.21 -2.44 0.85
CA VAL A 115 2.52 -1.50 -0.06
C VAL A 115 2.78 -0.03 0.28
N VAL A 116 2.92 0.83 -0.72
CA VAL A 116 2.90 2.29 -0.54
C VAL A 116 1.85 2.86 -1.49
N TRP A 117 1.03 3.77 -0.99
CA TRP A 117 -0.05 4.40 -1.77
C TRP A 117 0.18 5.88 -2.00
N PHE A 118 -0.20 6.32 -3.20
CA PHE A 118 -0.51 7.69 -3.55
C PHE A 118 -2.02 7.85 -3.71
N THR A 119 -2.55 9.00 -3.34
CA THR A 119 -3.98 9.29 -3.46
C THR A 119 -4.32 9.71 -4.90
N GLN A 120 -5.59 9.54 -5.28
CA GLN A 120 -6.10 9.94 -6.59
C GLN A 120 -5.87 11.41 -6.96
N THR A 121 -5.71 12.31 -5.97
CA THR A 121 -5.51 13.73 -6.20
C THR A 121 -4.10 14.02 -6.73
N MET A 122 -3.10 13.23 -6.33
CA MET A 122 -1.74 13.33 -6.88
C MET A 122 -1.73 13.05 -8.38
N LEU A 123 -2.59 12.14 -8.86
CA LEU A 123 -2.72 11.80 -10.28
C LEU A 123 -3.47 12.86 -11.13
N LEU A 124 -3.84 14.00 -10.53
CA LEU A 124 -4.43 15.15 -11.23
C LEU A 124 -3.40 16.22 -11.59
N GLY A 125 -2.16 16.09 -11.13
CA GLY A 125 -1.06 16.97 -11.52
C GLY A 125 -0.68 16.85 -13.00
N SER A 126 0.26 17.69 -13.42
CA SER A 126 0.94 17.62 -14.70
C SER A 126 1.77 16.33 -14.85
N GLU A 127 2.29 16.08 -16.04
CA GLU A 127 3.26 15.00 -16.24
C GLU A 127 4.58 15.30 -15.51
N ASP A 128 4.98 16.57 -15.40
CA ASP A 128 6.16 17.00 -14.65
C ASP A 128 6.03 16.65 -13.16
N ASP A 129 4.84 16.85 -12.56
CA ASP A 129 4.59 16.42 -11.18
C ASP A 129 4.78 14.90 -11.00
N MET A 130 4.46 14.10 -12.04
CA MET A 130 4.69 12.65 -12.01
C MET A 130 6.17 12.31 -12.18
N ALA A 131 6.89 13.09 -12.99
CA ALA A 131 8.33 12.97 -13.15
C ALA A 131 9.06 13.30 -11.84
N ASP A 132 8.61 14.30 -11.09
CA ASP A 132 9.14 14.66 -9.77
C ASP A 132 8.96 13.52 -8.76
N ILE A 133 7.78 12.88 -8.73
CA ILE A 133 7.56 11.68 -7.90
C ILE A 133 8.59 10.58 -8.25
N VAL A 134 8.79 10.31 -9.54
CA VAL A 134 9.77 9.29 -9.99
C VAL A 134 11.19 9.69 -9.60
N ALA A 135 11.56 10.96 -9.76
CA ALA A 135 12.87 11.49 -9.41
C ALA A 135 13.14 11.35 -7.90
N ALA A 136 12.16 11.66 -7.06
CA ALA A 136 12.25 11.48 -5.62
C ALA A 136 12.47 10.00 -5.24
N VAL A 137 11.68 9.07 -5.82
CA VAL A 137 11.87 7.63 -5.57
C VAL A 137 13.25 7.15 -6.02
N ARG A 138 13.75 7.62 -7.17
CA ARG A 138 15.11 7.32 -7.66
C ARG A 138 16.19 7.83 -6.72
N LYS A 139 16.04 9.06 -6.21
CA LYS A 139 16.96 9.66 -5.25
C LYS A 139 17.00 8.89 -3.95
N VAL A 140 15.83 8.51 -3.40
CA VAL A 140 15.75 7.65 -2.21
C VAL A 140 16.41 6.29 -2.46
N ARG A 141 16.22 5.69 -3.64
CA ARG A 141 16.87 4.42 -4.01
C ARG A 141 18.40 4.54 -4.12
N ALA A 142 18.90 5.64 -4.68
CA ALA A 142 20.33 5.91 -4.80
C ALA A 142 21.00 6.03 -3.42
N ASN A 143 20.28 6.59 -2.45
CA ASN A 143 20.74 6.79 -1.07
C ASN A 143 20.20 5.71 -0.10
N ALA A 144 19.80 4.53 -0.59
CA ALA A 144 19.18 3.49 0.23
C ALA A 144 20.01 3.02 1.44
N ARG A 145 21.33 3.24 1.42
CA ARG A 145 22.23 2.91 2.54
C ARG A 145 21.97 3.77 3.77
N GLU A 146 21.51 5.00 3.60
CA GLU A 146 21.22 5.95 4.67
C GLU A 146 19.91 5.62 5.40
N LEU A 147 19.07 4.77 4.80
CA LEU A 147 17.76 4.38 5.37
C LEU A 147 17.86 3.29 6.45
N LYS A 148 19.07 2.80 6.77
CA LYS A 148 19.29 1.69 7.70
C LYS A 148 19.38 2.12 9.18
N GLY A 149 19.45 3.41 9.46
CA GLY A 149 19.35 3.97 10.82
C GLY A 149 17.91 4.13 11.28
#